data_AF-A0A368VCH4-F1
#
_entry.id   AF-A0A368VCH4-F1
#
_cell.length_a   1.000
_cell.length_b   1.000
_cell.length_c   1.000
_cell.angle_alpha   90.00
_cell.angle_beta   90.00
_cell.angle_gamma   90.00
#
_symmetry.space_group_name_H-M   'P 1'
#
loop_
_entity.id
_entity.type
_entity.pdbx_description
1 polymer ?
#
loop_
_entity_poly.entity_id
_entity_poly.type
_entity_poly.pdbx_seq_one_letter_code
_entity_poly.pdbx_strand_id
1 'polypeptide(L)'
;MSDNVHRYVPDHERHYWLPIPSPENRRHAFRGGRRWDGRRNGETVCGVTVPMAAPSEMDWVWIPTCGHCWSALLAERDRKPADS
;
A
#
# COMPACT_ATOMS: atom_id res chain seq x y z
N MET A 1 -6.52 26.90 22.94
CA MET A 1 -6.69 25.44 22.97
C MET A 1 -6.86 25.02 21.52
N SER A 2 -5.79 24.56 20.88
CA SER A 2 -5.85 24.16 19.47
C SER A 2 -6.27 22.71 19.41
N ASP A 3 -7.48 22.46 18.91
CA ASP A 3 -8.02 21.11 18.71
C ASP A 3 -7.15 20.35 17.71
N ASN A 4 -6.43 19.35 18.22
CA ASN A 4 -5.60 18.47 17.43
C ASN A 4 -6.52 17.40 16.81
N VAL A 5 -7.22 17.75 15.73
CA VAL A 5 -8.10 16.82 15.01
C VAL A 5 -7.23 15.80 14.29
N HIS A 6 -7.04 14.64 14.91
CA HIS A 6 -6.48 13.48 14.24
C HIS A 6 -7.47 13.08 13.14
N ARG A 7 -7.23 13.52 11.90
CA ARG A 7 -8.08 13.20 10.74
C ARG A 7 -8.28 11.70 10.68
N TYR A 8 -9.53 11.26 10.84
CA TYR A 8 -9.90 9.88 10.57
C TYR A 8 -9.70 9.63 9.07
N VAL A 9 -8.76 8.76 8.75
CA VAL A 9 -8.57 8.22 7.40
C VAL A 9 -9.28 6.87 7.39
N PRO A 10 -10.40 6.72 6.66
CA PRO A 10 -11.09 5.44 6.48
C PRO A 10 -10.12 4.34 6.05
N ASP A 11 -10.38 3.09 6.43
CA ASP A 11 -9.45 1.98 6.12
C ASP A 11 -9.27 1.73 4.61
N HIS A 12 -10.20 2.16 3.77
CA HIS A 12 -10.05 2.10 2.31
C HIS A 12 -9.15 3.21 1.73
N GLU A 13 -8.94 4.31 2.46
CA GLU A 13 -7.96 5.35 2.12
C GLU A 13 -6.56 5.00 2.65
N ARG A 14 -6.47 4.06 3.59
CA ARG A 14 -5.20 3.53 4.08
C ARG A 14 -4.61 2.54 3.10
N HIS A 15 -3.29 2.48 3.11
CA HIS A 15 -2.53 1.49 2.38
C HIS A 15 -1.37 0.99 3.22
N TYR A 16 -0.91 -0.21 2.89
CA TYR A 16 0.34 -0.76 3.40
C TYR A 16 1.16 -1.31 2.25
N TRP A 17 2.46 -1.35 2.44
CA TRP A 17 3.39 -1.92 1.47
C TRP A 17 3.70 -3.36 1.85
N LEU A 18 3.89 -4.25 0.87
CA LEU A 18 4.36 -5.61 1.11
C LEU A 18 5.29 -6.06 -0.02
N PRO A 19 6.51 -6.55 0.30
CA PRO A 19 7.37 -7.22 -0.67
C PRO A 19 6.71 -8.48 -1.21
N ILE A 20 6.69 -8.63 -2.52
CA ILE A 20 6.23 -9.83 -3.22
C ILE A 20 7.44 -10.48 -3.90
N PRO A 21 8.08 -11.46 -3.23
CA PRO A 21 9.23 -12.16 -3.81
C PRO A 21 8.76 -13.10 -4.92
N SER A 22 9.38 -12.97 -6.10
CA SER A 22 9.11 -13.74 -7.32
C SER A 22 7.64 -13.74 -7.82
N PRO A 23 7.39 -13.64 -9.13
CA PRO A 23 8.34 -13.43 -10.22
C PRO A 23 8.74 -11.95 -10.37
N GLU A 24 7.96 -11.00 -9.86
CA GLU A 24 8.17 -9.57 -10.13
C GLU A 24 9.26 -8.94 -9.26
N ASN A 25 9.52 -9.50 -8.07
CA ASN A 25 10.41 -8.91 -7.06
C ASN A 25 10.12 -7.42 -6.88
N ARG A 26 8.87 -7.11 -6.51
CA ARG A 26 8.42 -5.74 -6.24
C ARG A 26 7.69 -5.65 -4.92
N ARG A 27 7.85 -4.52 -4.25
CA ARG A 27 7.05 -4.12 -3.09
C ARG A 27 5.84 -3.36 -3.60
N HIS A 28 4.69 -4.01 -3.49
CA HIS A 28 3.41 -3.45 -3.93
C HIS A 28 2.69 -2.77 -2.77
N ALA A 29 1.81 -1.83 -3.10
CA ALA A 29 0.89 -1.24 -2.14
C ALA A 29 -0.45 -1.98 -2.21
N PHE A 30 -1.10 -2.13 -1.06
CA PHE A 30 -2.39 -2.77 -0.90
C PHE A 30 -3.32 -1.86 -0.08
N ARG A 31 -4.61 -1.85 -0.40
CA ARG A 31 -5.62 -1.16 0.41
C ARG A 31 -5.92 -1.89 1.71
N GLY A 32 -6.39 -1.14 2.69
CA GLY A 32 -6.87 -1.67 3.97
C GLY A 32 -6.02 -1.22 5.15
N GLY A 33 -6.20 -1.92 6.27
CA GLY A 33 -5.54 -1.62 7.54
C GLY A 33 -4.00 -1.67 7.48
N ARG A 34 -3.37 -1.48 8.64
CA ARG A 34 -1.91 -1.18 8.72
C ARG A 34 -0.97 -2.28 8.22
N ARG A 35 -1.45 -3.51 8.06
CA ARG A 35 -0.59 -4.67 7.74
C ARG A 35 -1.37 -5.78 7.06
N TRP A 36 -0.61 -6.64 6.40
CA TRP A 36 -1.09 -7.91 5.88
C TRP A 36 -1.66 -8.79 7.03
N ASP A 37 -2.75 -9.49 6.72
CA ASP A 37 -3.56 -10.29 7.62
C ASP A 37 -3.35 -11.81 7.45
N GLY A 38 -2.44 -12.21 6.56
CA GLY A 38 -2.18 -13.62 6.25
C GLY A 38 -2.95 -14.16 5.04
N ARG A 39 -3.74 -13.33 4.33
CA ARG A 39 -4.42 -13.75 3.10
C ARG A 39 -3.44 -14.20 2.01
N ARG A 40 -3.83 -15.19 1.21
CA ARG A 40 -2.95 -15.81 0.19
C ARG A 40 -2.74 -14.98 -1.06
N ASN A 41 -3.63 -14.04 -1.34
CA ASN A 41 -3.57 -13.17 -2.50
C ASN A 41 -4.13 -11.80 -2.17
N GLY A 42 -3.74 -10.80 -2.94
CA GLY A 42 -4.23 -9.44 -2.78
C GLY A 42 -4.17 -8.68 -4.08
N GLU A 43 -5.19 -7.85 -4.28
CA GLU A 43 -5.19 -6.84 -5.33
C GLU A 43 -4.31 -5.67 -4.91
N THR A 44 -3.32 -5.35 -5.74
CA THR A 44 -2.43 -4.22 -5.53
C THR A 44 -3.08 -2.91 -5.96
N VAL A 45 -2.57 -1.78 -5.49
CA VAL A 45 -3.02 -0.46 -5.95
C VAL A 45 -2.81 -0.27 -7.46
N CYS A 46 -1.85 -0.95 -8.08
CA CYS A 46 -1.67 -0.92 -9.53
C CYS A 46 -2.57 -1.91 -10.30
N GLY A 47 -3.56 -2.53 -9.64
CA GLY A 47 -4.60 -3.35 -10.26
C GLY A 47 -4.19 -4.79 -10.60
N VAL A 48 -3.03 -5.26 -10.10
CA VAL A 48 -2.57 -6.63 -10.33
C VAL A 48 -2.90 -7.47 -9.10
N THR A 49 -3.45 -8.66 -9.29
CA THR A 49 -3.60 -9.63 -8.20
C THR A 49 -2.34 -10.47 -8.09
N VAL A 50 -1.72 -10.48 -6.91
CA VAL A 50 -0.45 -11.17 -6.66
C VAL A 50 -0.58 -12.17 -5.51
N PRO A 51 0.17 -13.30 -5.55
CA PRO A 51 0.30 -14.16 -4.39
C PRO A 51 1.03 -13.41 -3.27
N MET A 52 0.61 -13.62 -2.04
CA MET A 52 1.17 -12.97 -0.85
C MET A 52 1.80 -14.00 0.07
N ALA A 53 2.96 -13.67 0.61
CA ALA A 53 3.67 -14.46 1.59
C ALA A 53 4.26 -13.55 2.66
N ALA A 54 4.61 -14.12 3.81
CA ALA A 54 5.32 -13.38 4.85
C ALA A 54 6.70 -12.96 4.31
N PRO A 55 6.99 -11.65 4.20
CA PRO A 55 8.31 -11.20 3.77
C PRO A 55 9.32 -11.43 4.89
N SER A 56 10.54 -11.79 4.52
CA SER A 56 11.69 -11.72 5.41
C SER A 56 12.18 -10.27 5.58
N GLU A 57 12.98 -10.00 6.60
CA GLU A 57 13.67 -8.71 6.74
C GLU A 57 14.53 -8.38 5.51
N MET A 58 15.15 -9.39 4.90
CA MET A 58 15.96 -9.22 3.69
C MET A 58 15.12 -8.78 2.49
N ASP A 59 13.88 -9.26 2.37
CA ASP A 59 12.98 -8.81 1.30
C ASP A 59 12.70 -7.30 1.40
N TRP A 60 12.58 -6.77 2.62
CA TRP A 60 12.40 -5.34 2.84
C TRP A 60 13.63 -4.50 2.51
N VAL A 61 14.82 -5.09 2.50
CA VAL A 61 16.06 -4.40 2.10
C VAL A 61 16.22 -4.42 0.58
N TRP A 62 16.02 -5.59 -0.04
CA TRP A 62 16.40 -5.82 -1.43
C TRP A 62 15.29 -5.60 -2.45
N ILE A 63 14.02 -5.78 -2.06
CA ILE A 63 12.91 -5.72 -3.00
C ILE A 63 12.48 -4.25 -3.20
N PRO A 64 12.65 -3.70 -4.41
CA PRO A 64 12.35 -2.31 -4.70
C PRO A 64 10.83 -2.04 -4.73
N THR A 65 10.45 -0.80 -4.49
CA THR A 65 9.08 -0.32 -4.62
C THR A 65 8.56 -0.46 -6.06
N CYS A 66 7.31 -0.88 -6.21
CA CYS A 66 6.60 -0.86 -7.49
C CYS A 66 6.33 0.59 -7.91
N GLY A 67 6.90 1.02 -9.04
CA GLY A 67 6.73 2.37 -9.55
C GLY A 67 5.27 2.72 -9.86
N HIS A 68 4.49 1.77 -10.35
CA HIS A 68 3.06 1.98 -10.65
C HIS A 68 2.24 2.24 -9.38
N CYS A 69 2.45 1.44 -8.33
CA CYS A 69 1.80 1.67 -7.04
C CYS A 69 2.18 3.04 -6.46
N TRP A 70 3.46 3.41 -6.57
CA TRP A 70 3.96 4.70 -6.09
C TRP A 70 3.30 5.88 -6.81
N SER A 71 3.29 5.85 -8.14
CA SER A 71 2.67 6.90 -8.96
C SER A 71 1.17 7.03 -8.73
N ALA A 72 0.46 5.90 -8.58
CA ALA A 72 -0.98 5.91 -8.30
C ALA A 72 -1.29 6.59 -6.95
N LEU A 73 -0.54 6.26 -5.89
CA LEU A 73 -0.74 6.88 -4.58
C LEU A 73 -0.37 8.37 -4.56
N LEU A 74 0.64 8.80 -5.31
CA LEU A 74 0.95 10.23 -5.46
C LEU A 74 -0.18 10.98 -6.16
N ALA A 75 -0.73 10.42 -7.24
CA ALA A 75 -1.85 11.01 -7.96
C ALA A 75 -3.10 11.15 -7.07
N GLU A 76 -3.35 10.18 -6.19
CA GLU A 76 -4.44 10.26 -5.19
C GLU A 76 -4.21 11.34 -4.14
N ARG A 77 -2.97 11.48 -3.65
CA ARG A 77 -2.63 12.54 -2.68
C ARG A 77 -2.82 13.93 -3.28
N ASP A 78 -2.43 14.11 -4.54
CA ASP A 78 -2.49 15.39 -5.23
C ASP A 78 -3.93 15.71 -5.71
N ARG A 79 -4.82 14.71 -5.75
CA ARG A 79 -6.26 14.90 -5.92
C ARG A 79 -6.84 15.51 -4.64
N LYS A 80 -6.94 16.84 -4.62
CA LYS A 80 -7.71 17.57 -3.60
C LYS A 80 -9.09 16.92 -3.47
N PRO A 81 -9.60 16.63 -2.26
CA PRO A 81 -10.99 16.19 -2.13
C PRO A 81 -11.87 17.24 -2.79
N ALA A 82 -12.68 16.81 -3.75
CA ALA A 82 -13.71 17.67 -4.30
C ALA A 82 -14.71 17.93 -3.17
N ASP A 83 -14.73 19.20 -2.75
CA ASP A 83 -15.64 19.80 -1.78
C ASP A 83 -15.38 19.52 -0.29
N SER A 84 -15.25 20.62 0.48
CA SER A 84 -15.28 20.69 1.95
C SER A 84 -15.80 22.08 2.31
#